data_AF-A0A919SSH9-F1
#
_entry.id   AF-A0A919SSH9-F1
#
_cell.length_a   1.000
_cell.length_b   1.000
_cell.length_c   1.000
_cell.angle_alpha   90.00
_cell.angle_beta   90.00
_cell.angle_gamma   90.00
#
_symmetry.space_group_name_H-M   'P 1'
#
loop_
_entity.id
_entity.type
_entity.pdbx_description
1 polymer ?
#
loop_
_entity_poly.entity_id
_entity_poly.type
_entity_poly.pdbx_seq_one_letter_code
_entity_poly.pdbx_strand_id
1 'polypeptide(L)'
;MAWVGANKDMLSLLIALLAILVSLSTALINLRNLRTNSFVAMQNVMLNGELQRGRLLVYRAIATGEVPPRDSDEEYLMVRSLAVFDQLGMMSRQWIVPRRWVLRFWHPRLQLLKHGFGMEPDPTRPYILQGRPNLQYLVDRAERYHCADTCCANGQKESRLSEPRKMRRATQQSGAVGPGHDEESALE
;
A
#
# COMPACT_ATOMS: atom_id res chain seq x y z
N MET A 1 -63.05 -26.97 -6.32
CA MET A 1 -62.11 -26.95 -7.47
C MET A 1 -62.21 -25.69 -8.33
N ALA A 2 -63.38 -25.01 -8.44
CA ALA A 2 -63.54 -23.80 -9.27
C ALA A 2 -62.66 -22.59 -8.86
N TRP A 3 -62.32 -22.46 -7.57
CA TRP A 3 -61.50 -21.36 -7.05
C TRP A 3 -60.05 -21.36 -7.55
N VAL A 4 -59.45 -22.55 -7.72
CA VAL A 4 -58.07 -22.70 -8.23
C VAL A 4 -58.00 -22.36 -9.72
N GLY A 5 -59.06 -22.64 -10.48
CA GLY A 5 -59.17 -22.24 -11.89
C GLY A 5 -59.31 -20.73 -12.06
N ALA A 6 -60.11 -20.07 -11.22
CA ALA A 6 -60.34 -18.62 -11.27
C ALA A 6 -59.11 -17.78 -10.88
N ASN A 7 -58.25 -18.30 -9.98
CA ASN A 7 -57.06 -17.59 -9.49
C ASN A 7 -55.74 -18.12 -10.06
N LYS A 8 -55.80 -18.99 -11.09
CA LYS A 8 -54.63 -19.67 -11.66
C LYS A 8 -53.56 -18.69 -12.15
N ASP A 9 -53.97 -17.62 -12.82
CA ASP A 9 -53.04 -16.63 -13.37
C ASP A 9 -52.35 -15.82 -12.27
N MET A 10 -53.09 -15.46 -11.21
CA MET A 10 -52.52 -14.79 -10.04
C MET A 10 -51.52 -15.70 -9.31
N LEU A 11 -51.83 -16.99 -9.16
CA LEU A 11 -50.93 -17.96 -8.54
C LEU A 11 -49.66 -18.17 -9.38
N SER A 12 -49.79 -18.26 -10.71
CA SER A 12 -48.64 -18.36 -11.62
C SER A 12 -47.76 -17.12 -11.54
N LEU A 13 -48.35 -15.93 -11.44
CA LEU A 13 -47.62 -14.68 -11.33
C LEU A 13 -46.86 -14.58 -10.00
N LEU A 14 -47.47 -15.02 -8.88
CA LEU A 14 -46.80 -15.09 -7.58
C LEU A 14 -45.61 -16.05 -7.58
N ILE A 15 -45.75 -17.22 -8.21
CA ILE A 15 -44.67 -18.20 -8.33
C ILE A 15 -43.52 -17.63 -9.16
N ALA A 16 -43.81 -16.99 -10.30
CA ALA A 16 -42.80 -16.35 -11.13
C ALA A 16 -42.05 -15.24 -10.37
N LEU A 17 -42.79 -14.41 -9.63
CA LEU A 17 -42.20 -13.34 -8.82
C LEU A 17 -41.29 -13.89 -7.71
N LEU A 18 -41.72 -14.96 -7.02
CA LEU A 18 -40.88 -15.66 -6.05
C LEU A 18 -39.61 -16.22 -6.68
N ALA A 19 -39.71 -16.84 -7.85
CA ALA A 19 -38.55 -17.36 -8.56
C ALA A 19 -37.55 -16.25 -8.88
N ILE A 20 -38.01 -15.10 -9.36
CA ILE A 20 -37.16 -13.93 -9.64
C ILE A 20 -36.48 -13.42 -8.36
N LEU A 21 -37.22 -13.32 -7.24
CA LEU A 21 -36.65 -12.90 -5.95
C LEU A 21 -35.59 -13.88 -5.44
N VAL A 22 -35.81 -15.18 -5.59
CA VAL A 22 -34.84 -16.22 -5.21
C VAL A 22 -33.61 -16.16 -6.11
N SER A 23 -33.77 -15.98 -7.42
CA SER A 23 -32.63 -15.82 -8.34
C SER A 23 -31.82 -14.56 -8.02
N LEU A 24 -32.49 -13.44 -7.75
CA LEU A 24 -31.82 -12.18 -7.40
C LEU A 24 -31.08 -12.29 -6.06
N SER A 25 -31.69 -12.87 -5.04
CA SER A 25 -31.05 -13.06 -3.74
C SER A 25 -29.83 -13.98 -3.84
N THR A 26 -29.92 -15.06 -4.62
CA THR A 26 -28.80 -15.96 -4.90
C THR A 26 -27.66 -15.24 -5.62
N ALA A 27 -27.97 -14.42 -6.64
CA ALA A 27 -26.97 -13.62 -7.34
C ALA A 27 -26.24 -12.64 -6.41
N LEU A 28 -26.98 -11.98 -5.50
CA LEU A 28 -26.41 -11.07 -4.51
C LEU A 28 -25.51 -11.79 -3.50
N ILE A 29 -25.91 -12.98 -3.04
CA ILE A 29 -25.10 -13.83 -2.14
C ILE A 29 -23.82 -14.27 -2.85
N ASN A 30 -23.92 -14.76 -4.09
CA ASN A 30 -22.77 -15.17 -4.88
C ASN A 30 -21.79 -14.00 -5.10
N LEU A 31 -22.29 -12.79 -5.40
CA LEU A 31 -21.45 -11.61 -5.55
C LEU A 31 -20.73 -11.24 -4.24
N ARG A 32 -21.42 -11.35 -3.10
CA ARG A 32 -20.80 -11.13 -1.77
C ARG A 32 -19.73 -12.17 -1.47
N ASN A 33 -19.99 -13.44 -1.77
CA ASN A 33 -19.03 -14.52 -1.56
C ASN A 33 -17.79 -14.35 -2.45
N LEU A 34 -17.97 -14.01 -3.73
CA LEU A 34 -16.86 -13.74 -4.65
C LEU A 34 -15.97 -12.61 -4.13
N ARG A 35 -16.56 -11.47 -3.74
CA ARG A 35 -15.81 -10.33 -3.16
C ARG A 35 -15.06 -10.72 -1.88
N THR A 36 -15.67 -11.55 -1.05
CA THR A 36 -15.06 -12.01 0.19
C THR A 36 -13.88 -12.94 -0.07
N ASN A 37 -14.07 -13.92 -0.95
CA ASN A 37 -13.04 -14.85 -1.35
C ASN A 37 -11.87 -14.14 -2.03
N SER A 38 -12.13 -13.18 -2.93
CA SER A 38 -11.08 -12.38 -3.56
C SER A 38 -10.29 -11.56 -2.54
N PHE A 39 -10.95 -10.96 -1.54
CA PHE A 39 -10.25 -10.26 -0.48
C PHE A 39 -9.38 -11.20 0.35
N VAL A 40 -9.91 -12.34 0.80
CA VAL A 40 -9.17 -13.32 1.60
C VAL A 40 -7.99 -13.89 0.81
N ALA A 41 -8.17 -14.25 -0.45
CA ALA A 41 -7.10 -14.72 -1.32
C ALA A 41 -5.98 -13.68 -1.43
N MET A 42 -6.34 -12.41 -1.64
CA MET A 42 -5.37 -11.32 -1.73
C MET A 42 -4.67 -11.06 -0.40
N GLN A 43 -5.37 -11.19 0.73
CA GLN A 43 -4.76 -11.11 2.06
C GLN A 43 -3.77 -12.24 2.28
N ASN A 44 -4.10 -13.48 1.91
CA ASN A 44 -3.18 -14.62 2.03
C ASN A 44 -1.91 -14.40 1.23
N VAL A 45 -2.02 -13.85 0.01
CA VAL A 45 -0.85 -13.45 -0.78
C VAL A 45 -0.03 -12.42 0.00
N MET A 46 -0.64 -11.32 0.43
CA MET A 46 0.06 -10.26 1.18
C MET A 46 0.65 -10.76 2.50
N LEU A 47 0.06 -11.74 3.16
CA LEU A 47 0.56 -12.29 4.41
C LEU A 47 1.68 -13.32 4.21
N ASN A 48 2.02 -13.68 2.97
CA ASN A 48 3.19 -14.50 2.68
C ASN A 48 4.47 -13.87 3.26
N GLY A 49 5.32 -14.67 3.92
CA GLY A 49 6.54 -14.23 4.59
C GLY A 49 7.51 -13.45 3.69
N GLU A 50 7.64 -13.83 2.42
CA GLU A 50 8.48 -13.10 1.47
C GLU A 50 7.96 -11.68 1.21
N LEU A 51 6.64 -11.54 1.03
CA LEU A 51 6.02 -10.24 0.84
C LEU A 51 6.01 -9.42 2.12
N GLN A 52 5.92 -10.04 3.29
CA GLN A 52 6.11 -9.36 4.57
C GLN A 52 7.52 -8.77 4.66
N ARG A 53 8.56 -9.54 4.33
CA ARG A 53 9.95 -9.05 4.28
C ARG A 53 10.11 -7.91 3.27
N GLY A 54 9.57 -8.07 2.06
CA GLY A 54 9.57 -7.02 1.04
C GLY A 54 8.94 -5.71 1.52
N ARG A 55 7.79 -5.77 2.22
CA ARG A 55 7.16 -4.58 2.80
C ARG A 55 8.01 -3.92 3.89
N LEU A 56 8.65 -4.73 4.73
CA LEU A 56 9.55 -4.20 5.77
C LEU A 56 10.73 -3.45 5.13
N LEU A 57 11.27 -3.95 4.01
CA LEU A 57 12.31 -3.26 3.24
C LEU A 57 11.79 -1.93 2.68
N VAL A 58 10.57 -1.89 2.13
CA VAL A 58 9.94 -0.63 1.70
C VAL A 58 9.86 0.37 2.85
N TYR A 59 9.35 -0.06 4.00
CA TYR A 59 9.18 0.84 5.15
C TYR A 59 10.52 1.31 5.73
N ARG A 60 11.52 0.43 5.73
CA ARG A 60 12.89 0.80 6.12
C ARG A 60 13.45 1.85 5.17
N ALA A 61 13.34 1.63 3.85
CA ALA A 61 13.80 2.58 2.85
C ALA A 61 13.10 3.95 2.99
N ILE A 62 11.80 3.97 3.31
CA ILE A 62 11.06 5.21 3.60
C ILE A 62 11.57 5.89 4.88
N ALA A 63 11.87 5.12 5.93
CA ALA A 63 12.29 5.67 7.21
C ALA A 63 13.74 6.16 7.23
N THR A 64 14.65 5.47 6.53
CA THR A 64 16.10 5.74 6.59
C THR A 64 16.65 6.34 5.30
N GLY A 65 15.93 6.28 4.19
CA GLY A 65 16.44 6.59 2.85
C GLY A 65 17.37 5.51 2.28
N GLU A 66 17.65 4.44 3.03
CA GLU A 66 18.53 3.35 2.58
C GLU A 66 17.75 2.36 1.72
N VAL A 67 18.04 2.32 0.43
CA VAL A 67 17.46 1.37 -0.51
C VAL A 67 18.38 0.16 -0.65
N PRO A 68 17.86 -1.08 -0.77
CA PRO A 68 18.69 -2.25 -1.03
C PRO A 68 19.61 -2.08 -2.26
N PRO A 69 20.75 -2.79 -2.31
CA PRO A 69 21.62 -2.79 -3.48
C PRO A 69 20.86 -3.16 -4.75
N ARG A 70 21.27 -2.57 -5.87
CA ARG A 70 20.64 -2.83 -7.17
C ARG A 70 20.81 -4.31 -7.56
N ASP A 71 19.79 -4.89 -8.18
CA ASP A 71 19.74 -6.27 -8.64
C ASP A 71 19.94 -7.31 -7.52
N SER A 72 19.73 -6.89 -6.26
CA SER A 72 19.72 -7.80 -5.11
C SER A 72 18.36 -8.49 -4.93
N ASP A 73 18.37 -9.66 -4.31
CA ASP A 73 17.14 -10.36 -3.93
C ASP A 73 16.22 -9.48 -3.05
N GLU A 74 16.82 -8.63 -2.22
CA GLU A 74 16.09 -7.69 -1.37
C GLU A 74 15.37 -6.60 -2.18
N GLU A 75 16.02 -6.06 -3.22
CA GLU A 75 15.37 -5.15 -4.15
C GLU A 75 14.20 -5.85 -4.88
N TYR A 76 14.39 -7.08 -5.34
CA TYR A 76 13.33 -7.84 -5.98
C TYR A 76 12.13 -8.05 -5.05
N LEU A 77 12.36 -8.44 -3.79
CA LEU A 77 11.31 -8.59 -2.78
C LEU A 77 10.57 -7.27 -2.50
N MET A 78 11.32 -6.17 -2.40
CA MET A 78 10.77 -4.84 -2.21
C MET A 78 9.84 -4.46 -3.39
N VAL A 79 10.33 -4.57 -4.63
CA VAL A 79 9.58 -4.28 -5.86
C VAL A 79 8.35 -5.17 -5.99
N ARG A 80 8.49 -6.47 -5.71
CA ARG A 80 7.38 -7.44 -5.74
C ARG A 80 6.31 -7.09 -4.72
N SER A 81 6.69 -6.67 -3.52
CA SER A 81 5.73 -6.25 -2.49
C SER A 81 4.94 -5.00 -2.91
N LEU A 82 5.59 -4.04 -3.56
CA LEU A 82 4.95 -2.85 -4.12
C LEU A 82 4.03 -3.19 -5.30
N ALA A 83 4.40 -4.17 -6.13
CA ALA A 83 3.57 -4.67 -7.22
C ALA A 83 2.27 -5.30 -6.70
N VAL A 84 2.34 -6.07 -5.62
CA VAL A 84 1.16 -6.67 -4.98
C VAL A 84 0.24 -5.58 -4.42
N PHE A 85 0.79 -4.51 -3.84
CA PHE A 85 0.00 -3.36 -3.42
C PHE A 85 -0.65 -2.60 -4.59
N ASP A 86 0.04 -2.45 -5.72
CA ASP A 86 -0.55 -1.87 -6.92
C ASP A 86 -1.68 -2.75 -7.46
N GLN A 87 -1.49 -4.07 -7.49
CA GLN A 87 -2.53 -5.03 -7.87
C GLN A 87 -3.75 -4.97 -6.94
N LEU A 88 -3.54 -4.80 -5.63
CA LEU A 88 -4.62 -4.57 -4.67
C LEU A 88 -5.40 -3.30 -5.01
N GLY A 89 -4.69 -2.24 -5.40
CA GLY A 89 -5.30 -1.00 -5.84
C GLY A 89 -6.14 -1.17 -7.09
N MET A 90 -5.65 -1.94 -8.06
CA MET A 90 -6.36 -2.25 -9.29
C MET A 90 -7.66 -3.03 -8.98
N MET A 91 -7.56 -4.09 -8.18
CA MET A 91 -8.72 -4.89 -7.76
C MET A 91 -9.74 -4.07 -6.96
N SER A 92 -9.27 -3.15 -6.12
CA SER A 92 -10.13 -2.24 -5.36
C SER A 92 -10.83 -1.23 -6.26
N ARG A 93 -10.12 -0.70 -7.27
CA ARG A 93 -10.66 0.25 -8.26
C ARG A 93 -11.71 -0.40 -9.16
N GLN A 94 -11.55 -1.68 -9.48
CA GLN A 94 -12.48 -2.49 -10.28
C GLN A 94 -13.64 -3.08 -9.45
N TRP A 95 -13.77 -2.74 -8.17
CA TRP A 95 -14.83 -3.25 -7.27
C TRP A 95 -14.85 -4.78 -7.08
N ILE A 96 -13.75 -5.46 -7.44
CA ILE A 96 -13.54 -6.88 -7.17
C ILE A 96 -13.32 -7.08 -5.67
N VAL A 97 -12.49 -6.21 -5.08
CA VAL A 97 -12.24 -6.19 -3.64
C VAL A 97 -12.91 -4.95 -3.03
N PRO A 98 -13.74 -5.10 -1.97
CA PRO A 98 -14.38 -3.95 -1.34
C PRO A 98 -13.34 -2.96 -0.79
N ARG A 99 -13.32 -1.75 -1.34
CA ARG A 99 -12.38 -0.68 -0.91
C ARG A 99 -12.40 -0.44 0.59
N ARG A 100 -13.60 -0.46 1.21
CA ARG A 100 -13.75 -0.27 2.66
C ARG A 100 -12.96 -1.30 3.46
N TRP A 101 -12.88 -2.55 2.99
CA TRP A 101 -12.13 -3.60 3.67
C TRP A 101 -10.63 -3.42 3.51
N VAL A 102 -10.19 -3.07 2.30
CA VAL A 102 -8.79 -2.73 2.02
C VAL A 102 -8.32 -1.60 2.92
N LEU A 103 -9.05 -0.49 2.95
CA LEU A 103 -8.70 0.67 3.77
C LEU A 103 -8.75 0.32 5.25
N ARG A 104 -9.80 -0.33 5.75
CA ARG A 104 -9.88 -0.71 7.16
C ARG A 104 -8.66 -1.53 7.63
N PHE A 105 -8.15 -2.44 6.80
CA PHE A 105 -7.04 -3.31 7.19
C PHE A 105 -5.67 -2.68 6.92
N TRP A 106 -5.48 -2.03 5.78
CA TRP A 106 -4.17 -1.57 5.32
C TRP A 106 -3.92 -0.08 5.55
N HIS A 107 -4.89 0.66 6.11
CA HIS A 107 -4.80 2.11 6.28
C HIS A 107 -3.49 2.60 6.93
N PRO A 108 -3.03 2.10 8.10
CA PRO A 108 -1.78 2.57 8.71
C PRO A 108 -0.57 2.39 7.79
N ARG A 109 -0.55 1.27 7.05
CA ARG A 109 0.54 0.93 6.14
C ARG A 109 0.53 1.78 4.87
N LEU A 110 -0.66 2.05 4.33
CA LEU A 110 -0.84 2.94 3.18
C LEU A 110 -0.48 4.38 3.52
N GLN A 111 -0.75 4.85 4.74
CA GLN A 111 -0.31 6.18 5.20
C GLN A 111 1.21 6.30 5.26
N LEU A 112 1.91 5.24 5.71
CA LEU A 112 3.37 5.24 5.72
C LEU A 112 3.95 5.34 4.29
N LEU A 113 3.35 4.63 3.32
CA LEU A 113 3.77 4.66 1.92
C LEU A 113 3.67 6.05 1.28
N LYS A 114 2.78 6.93 1.76
CA LYS A 114 2.68 8.32 1.30
C LYS A 114 4.04 9.05 1.35
N HIS A 115 4.80 8.83 2.42
CA HIS A 115 6.11 9.45 2.59
C HIS A 115 7.11 8.94 1.54
N GLY A 116 6.96 7.68 1.11
CA GLY A 116 7.76 7.12 0.02
C GLY A 116 7.51 7.80 -1.31
N PHE A 117 6.26 8.14 -1.64
CA PHE A 117 5.92 8.86 -2.88
C PHE A 117 6.46 10.29 -2.94
N GLY A 118 6.80 10.89 -1.80
CA GLY A 118 7.42 12.21 -1.72
C GLY A 118 8.95 12.20 -1.80
N MET A 119 9.59 11.02 -1.83
CA MET A 119 11.03 10.93 -2.01
C MET A 119 11.39 11.26 -3.46
N GLU A 120 12.48 12.01 -3.63
CA GLU A 120 12.96 12.41 -4.94
C GLU A 120 13.24 11.15 -5.75
N PRO A 121 12.64 11.00 -6.95
CA PRO A 121 12.77 9.78 -7.72
C PRO A 121 14.24 9.61 -8.07
N ASP A 122 14.83 8.50 -7.63
CA ASP A 122 16.16 8.11 -8.08
C ASP A 122 16.06 7.87 -9.60
N PRO A 123 16.70 8.72 -10.44
CA PRO A 123 16.61 8.59 -11.90
C PRO A 123 17.20 7.26 -12.39
N THR A 124 18.01 6.59 -11.57
CA THR A 124 18.55 5.27 -11.88
C THR A 124 17.60 4.11 -11.54
N ARG A 125 16.50 4.39 -10.79
CA ARG A 125 15.53 3.40 -10.30
C ARG A 125 14.06 3.88 -10.38
N PRO A 126 13.55 4.22 -11.59
CA PRO A 126 12.20 4.77 -11.75
C PRO A 126 11.08 3.78 -11.40
N TYR A 127 11.35 2.49 -11.20
CA TYR A 127 10.30 1.46 -11.01
C TYR A 127 9.89 1.22 -9.55
N ILE A 128 10.60 1.79 -8.57
CA ILE A 128 10.32 1.51 -7.16
C ILE A 128 8.97 2.13 -6.79
N LEU A 129 8.80 3.44 -7.01
CA LEU A 129 7.56 4.17 -6.67
C LEU A 129 6.88 4.82 -7.88
N GLN A 130 7.64 5.18 -8.92
CA GLN A 130 7.09 5.69 -10.17
C GLN A 130 6.44 4.54 -10.98
N GLY A 131 5.34 4.83 -11.68
CA GLY A 131 4.64 3.85 -12.52
C GLY A 131 3.62 2.96 -11.79
N ARG A 132 3.23 3.28 -10.55
CA ARG A 132 2.24 2.51 -9.76
C ARG A 132 0.95 3.32 -9.48
N PRO A 133 0.15 3.62 -10.53
CA PRO A 133 -1.00 4.51 -10.40
C PRO A 133 -2.11 3.93 -9.50
N ASN A 134 -2.21 2.60 -9.40
CA ASN A 134 -3.24 1.98 -8.58
C ASN A 134 -2.86 1.97 -7.10
N LEU A 135 -1.56 1.84 -6.80
CA LEU A 135 -1.05 2.05 -5.45
C LEU A 135 -1.21 3.50 -5.02
N GLN A 136 -0.86 4.46 -5.89
CA GLN A 136 -1.09 5.88 -5.61
C GLN A 136 -2.56 6.17 -5.31
N TYR A 137 -3.48 5.60 -6.12
CA TYR A 137 -4.91 5.66 -5.85
C TYR A 137 -5.28 5.14 -4.45
N LEU A 138 -4.68 4.03 -3.98
CA LEU A 138 -4.95 3.52 -2.64
C LEU A 138 -4.41 4.44 -1.55
N VAL A 139 -3.22 5.00 -1.72
CA VAL A 139 -2.61 5.93 -0.77
C VAL A 139 -3.46 7.20 -0.66
N ASP A 140 -3.86 7.80 -1.78
CA ASP A 140 -4.75 8.96 -1.79
C ASP A 140 -6.11 8.66 -1.14
N ARG A 141 -6.60 7.43 -1.25
CA ARG A 141 -7.84 7.00 -0.60
C ARG A 141 -7.66 6.77 0.88
N ALA A 142 -6.51 6.23 1.30
CA ALA A 142 -6.16 6.03 2.70
C ALA A 142 -6.01 7.37 3.42
N GLU A 143 -5.43 8.40 2.79
CA GLU A 143 -5.31 9.73 3.39
C GLU A 143 -6.67 10.33 3.80
N ARG A 144 -7.70 10.16 2.97
CA ARG A 144 -9.06 10.65 3.24
C ARG A 144 -9.90 9.69 4.06
N TYR A 145 -9.35 8.53 4.45
CA TYR A 145 -10.12 7.50 5.15
C TYR A 145 -10.10 7.75 6.65
N HIS A 146 -11.26 8.10 7.21
CA HIS A 146 -11.43 8.17 8.65
C HIS A 146 -11.82 6.79 9.20
N CYS A 147 -10.99 6.26 10.10
CA CYS A 147 -11.27 5.06 10.86
C CYS A 147 -11.73 5.43 12.27
N ALA A 148 -12.70 4.68 12.82
CA ALA A 148 -13.09 4.78 14.23
C ALA A 148 -12.07 4.13 15.17
N ASP A 149 -11.15 3.33 14.59
CA ASP A 149 -10.12 2.60 15.32
C ASP A 149 -9.01 3.55 15.81
N THR A 150 -8.33 3.18 16.90
CA THR A 150 -7.30 3.99 17.60
C THR A 150 -6.15 4.48 16.70
N CYS A 151 -5.94 3.84 15.56
CA CYS A 151 -4.99 4.29 14.53
C CYS A 151 -5.26 5.73 14.07
N CYS A 152 -6.52 6.16 13.97
CA CYS A 152 -6.87 7.52 13.56
C CYS A 152 -6.99 8.46 14.76
N ALA A 153 -7.27 7.93 15.96
CA ALA A 153 -7.35 8.72 17.20
C ALA A 153 -5.96 9.13 17.74
N ASN A 154 -4.92 8.33 17.47
CA ASN A 154 -3.53 8.61 17.86
C ASN A 154 -2.60 8.98 16.68
N GLY A 155 -3.08 8.85 15.44
CA GLY A 155 -2.30 8.88 14.19
C GLY A 155 -1.72 10.23 13.75
N GLN A 156 -1.87 11.31 14.54
CA GLN A 156 -1.12 12.55 14.34
C GLN A 156 0.12 12.67 15.24
N LYS A 157 0.33 11.77 16.21
CA LYS A 157 1.53 11.83 17.08
C LYS A 157 2.80 11.24 16.45
N GLU A 158 2.68 10.47 15.37
CA GLU A 158 3.84 9.93 14.61
C GLU A 158 4.47 10.93 13.64
N SER A 159 3.95 12.16 13.56
CA SER A 159 4.68 13.33 13.03
C SER A 159 6.05 13.55 13.71
N ARG A 160 6.38 12.80 14.77
CA ARG A 160 7.71 12.76 15.42
C ARG A 160 8.76 11.88 14.73
N LEU A 161 8.38 11.03 13.77
CA LEU A 161 9.33 10.40 12.86
C LEU A 161 9.64 11.31 11.64
N SER A 162 8.88 12.40 11.50
CA SER A 162 8.99 13.40 10.44
C SER A 162 9.74 14.66 10.90
N GLU A 163 10.83 14.52 11.63
CA GLU A 163 11.93 15.46 11.47
C GLU A 163 13.15 14.65 11.06
N PRO A 164 13.58 14.70 9.78
CA PRO A 164 14.95 14.37 9.49
C PRO A 164 15.77 15.32 10.34
N ARG A 165 16.40 14.77 11.38
CA ARG A 165 17.38 15.44 12.20
C ARG A 165 18.31 16.10 11.19
N LYS A 166 18.16 17.41 10.97
CA LYS A 166 19.10 18.20 10.18
C LYS A 166 20.44 17.87 10.81
N MET A 167 21.18 16.97 10.18
CA MET A 167 22.59 16.80 10.45
C MET A 167 23.12 18.21 10.25
N ARG A 168 23.39 18.88 11.37
CA ARG A 168 24.32 19.97 11.44
C ARG A 168 25.55 19.45 10.71
N ARG A 169 25.67 19.81 9.43
CA ARG A 169 26.97 20.06 8.83
C ARG A 169 27.58 21.11 9.74
N ALA A 170 28.32 20.65 10.74
CA ALA A 170 29.46 21.39 11.22
C ALA A 170 30.44 21.38 10.05
N THR A 171 30.19 22.29 9.10
CA THR A 171 31.20 22.83 8.22
C THR A 171 32.14 23.61 9.13
N GLN A 172 33.11 22.91 9.73
CA GLN A 172 34.32 23.52 10.25
C GLN A 172 35.42 23.26 9.23
N GLN A 173 35.30 23.95 8.09
CA GLN A 173 36.40 24.22 7.18
C GLN A 173 36.93 25.62 7.50
N SER A 174 38.02 25.66 8.26
CA SER A 174 39.03 26.74 8.29
C SER A 174 40.07 26.32 9.33
N GLY A 175 41.31 25.98 8.99
CA GLY A 175 41.98 25.98 7.71
C GLY A 175 43.25 25.14 7.82
N ALA A 176 43.60 24.50 6.71
CA ALA A 176 44.94 23.96 6.49
C ALA A 176 45.72 25.02 5.69
N VAL A 177 46.68 25.66 6.37
CA VAL A 177 47.85 26.33 5.79
C VAL A 177 49.00 25.52 6.39
N GLY A 178 49.67 24.64 5.67
CA GLY A 178 50.63 24.91 4.59
C GLY A 178 51.93 24.19 5.01
N PRO A 179 52.67 23.54 4.10
CA PRO A 179 53.74 22.61 4.44
C PRO A 179 55.04 23.35 4.77
N GLY A 180 55.64 23.04 5.92
CA GLY A 180 57.02 23.40 6.22
C GLY A 180 57.98 22.44 5.51
N HIS A 181 58.47 22.88 4.36
CA HIS A 181 59.81 22.56 3.89
C HIS A 181 60.83 23.34 4.72
N ASP A 182 62.11 22.96 4.60
CA ASP A 182 63.33 23.49 5.26
C ASP A 182 63.73 22.59 6.45
N GLU A 183 64.93 22.01 6.56
CA GLU A 183 66.22 22.32 5.94
C GLU A 183 67.12 21.07 5.96
N GLU A 184 67.70 20.80 4.80
CA GLU A 184 68.89 19.99 4.62
C GLU A 184 70.09 20.90 4.94
N SER A 185 70.90 20.54 5.94
CA SER A 185 72.23 21.13 6.16
C SER A 185 73.24 20.01 6.31
N ALA A 186 74.06 19.87 5.27
CA ALA A 186 75.27 19.10 5.24
C ALA A 186 76.49 20.00 5.53
N LEU A 187 77.57 19.36 6.02
CA LEU A 187 78.95 19.84 6.20
C LEU A 187 79.15 20.67 7.49
N GLU A 188 80.04 20.35 8.43
CA GLU A 188 81.35 19.65 8.40
C GLU A 188 81.53 18.66 9.56
#